data_AF-A0A800ILT1-F1
#
_entry.id   AF-A0A800ILT1-F1
#
_cell.length_a   1.000
_cell.length_b   1.000
_cell.length_c   1.000
_cell.angle_alpha   90.00
_cell.angle_beta   90.00
_cell.angle_gamma   90.00
#
_symmetry.space_group_name_H-M   'P 1'
#
loop_
_entity.id
_entity.type
_entity.pdbx_description
1 polymer ?
#
loop_
_entity_poly.entity_id
_entity_poly.type
_entity_poly.pdbx_seq_one_letter_code
_entity_poly.pdbx_strand_id
1 'polypeptide(L)'
;MGILRARIWVLLDDCPPKYKNLFTRYFDPHDLVFVSFPGSGNAATSKAQIECLLEQNDAPYVYLAEDDYFYLPKQFEQMLRFLNAEPEAHFISPYDHPDYYSLGLHDHPVRSIVCDKKYWRQSSTTCFTFSTTRAILRKTAPMFYTLSQRNYDNSIWMSLNKYPLLKPSILFRTLFGPGHLWKSVIKAWLFGWRQICFGTRWKLWTPVPTIATHMEKSGLAPGVDWPPILKEAIAHVNDPLNRKG
;
A
#
# COMPACT_ATOMS: atom_id res chain seq x y z
N MET A 1 12.54 -9.32 -6.54
CA MET A 1 12.68 -8.06 -5.76
C MET A 1 14.07 -7.43 -5.91
N GLY A 2 14.66 -7.43 -7.12
CA GLY A 2 16.05 -6.98 -7.30
C GLY A 2 17.01 -7.79 -6.42
N ILE A 3 17.91 -7.10 -5.72
CA ILE A 3 18.87 -7.68 -4.76
C ILE A 3 18.29 -7.83 -3.34
N LEU A 4 17.04 -7.43 -3.11
CA LEU A 4 16.44 -7.48 -1.79
C LEU A 4 16.02 -8.91 -1.44
N ARG A 5 16.36 -9.31 -0.22
CA ARG A 5 15.80 -10.48 0.45
C ARG A 5 14.72 -10.03 1.42
N ALA A 6 13.62 -10.77 1.48
CA ALA A 6 12.50 -10.47 2.35
C ALA A 6 11.95 -11.75 2.96
N ARG A 7 11.63 -11.70 4.25
CA ARG A 7 10.77 -12.70 4.90
C ARG A 7 9.32 -12.37 4.54
N ILE A 8 8.57 -13.34 4.04
CA ILE A 8 7.23 -13.16 3.46
C ILE A 8 6.22 -13.98 4.27
N TRP A 9 5.26 -13.28 4.89
CA TRP A 9 4.09 -13.90 5.49
C TRP A 9 2.97 -13.93 4.45
N VAL A 10 2.58 -15.14 4.07
CA VAL A 10 1.49 -15.40 3.14
C VAL A 10 0.26 -15.78 3.95
N LEU A 11 -0.70 -14.85 4.02
CA LEU A 11 -1.97 -15.06 4.69
C LEU A 11 -2.97 -15.64 3.68
N LEU A 12 -3.39 -16.88 3.90
CA LEU A 12 -4.29 -17.65 3.04
C LEU A 12 -5.65 -17.78 3.71
N ASP A 13 -6.65 -17.05 3.23
CA ASP A 13 -8.01 -17.07 3.78
C ASP A 13 -8.92 -17.98 2.96
N ASP A 14 -9.10 -19.21 3.44
CA ASP A 14 -9.82 -20.29 2.73
C ASP A 14 -9.35 -20.50 1.27
N CYS A 15 -8.06 -20.27 1.04
CA CYS A 15 -7.47 -20.35 -0.29
C CYS A 15 -7.16 -21.82 -0.66
N PRO A 16 -7.48 -22.26 -1.89
CA PRO A 16 -7.08 -23.57 -2.39
C PRO A 16 -5.56 -23.81 -2.34
N PRO A 17 -5.09 -25.07 -2.19
CA PRO A 17 -3.66 -25.40 -2.06
C PRO A 17 -2.77 -24.87 -3.19
N LYS A 18 -3.33 -24.66 -4.39
CA LYS A 18 -2.60 -24.08 -5.54
C LYS A 18 -1.95 -22.73 -5.23
N TYR A 19 -2.54 -21.93 -4.34
CA TYR A 19 -1.97 -20.64 -3.96
C TYR A 19 -0.72 -20.81 -3.10
N LYS A 20 -0.73 -21.74 -2.13
CA LYS A 20 0.48 -22.10 -1.38
C LYS A 20 1.60 -22.56 -2.32
N ASN A 21 1.26 -23.43 -3.27
CA ASN A 21 2.21 -23.96 -4.27
C ASN A 21 2.80 -22.84 -5.15
N LEU A 22 2.03 -21.80 -5.45
CA LEU A 22 2.49 -20.64 -6.21
C LEU A 22 3.63 -19.93 -5.48
N PHE A 23 3.48 -19.65 -4.19
CA PHE A 23 4.52 -18.97 -3.40
C PHE A 23 5.77 -19.85 -3.25
N THR A 24 5.63 -21.13 -2.95
CA THR A 24 6.78 -22.04 -2.82
C THR A 24 7.55 -22.25 -4.11
N ARG A 25 6.93 -22.01 -5.27
CA ARG A 25 7.59 -22.11 -6.58
C ARG A 25 8.50 -20.93 -6.87
N TYR A 26 8.15 -19.73 -6.40
CA TYR A 26 8.86 -18.50 -6.76
C TYR A 26 9.73 -17.92 -5.66
N PHE A 27 9.58 -18.39 -4.42
CA PHE A 27 10.33 -17.92 -3.27
C PHE A 27 10.98 -19.08 -2.53
N ASP A 28 12.15 -18.83 -1.96
CA ASP A 28 12.83 -19.80 -1.10
C ASP A 28 11.91 -20.18 0.07
N PRO A 29 11.65 -21.48 0.33
CA PRO A 29 10.86 -21.91 1.47
C PRO A 29 11.35 -21.37 2.82
N HIS A 30 12.65 -21.08 2.98
CA HIS A 30 13.21 -20.46 4.18
C HIS A 30 12.86 -18.98 4.33
N ASP A 31 12.32 -18.34 3.30
CA ASP A 31 11.86 -16.96 3.35
C ASP A 31 10.33 -16.89 3.51
N LEU A 32 9.61 -18.02 3.50
CA LEU A 32 8.15 -18.09 3.55
C LEU A 32 7.62 -18.48 4.94
N VAL A 33 6.54 -17.82 5.35
CA VAL A 33 5.69 -18.21 6.48
C VAL A 33 4.24 -18.24 6.00
N PHE A 34 3.57 -19.38 6.15
CA PHE A 34 2.16 -19.51 5.79
C PHE A 34 1.28 -19.39 7.02
N VAL A 35 0.26 -18.55 6.94
CA VAL A 35 -0.77 -18.39 7.97
C VAL A 35 -2.13 -18.63 7.31
N SER A 36 -2.89 -19.60 7.82
CA SER A 36 -4.17 -19.99 7.22
C SER A 36 -5.34 -19.51 8.07
N PHE A 37 -6.40 -19.05 7.40
CA PHE A 37 -7.65 -18.59 8.00
C PHE A 37 -8.84 -19.34 7.40
N PRO A 38 -9.92 -19.58 8.17
CA PRO A 38 -11.10 -20.32 7.72
C PRO A 38 -12.16 -19.40 7.07
N GLY A 39 -11.76 -18.52 6.14
CA GLY A 39 -12.69 -17.59 5.47
C GLY A 39 -13.11 -16.42 6.37
N SER A 40 -12.17 -15.86 7.13
CA SER A 40 -12.40 -14.79 8.12
C SER A 40 -12.65 -13.41 7.50
N GLY A 41 -12.35 -13.24 6.22
CA GLY A 41 -12.56 -12.02 5.44
C GLY A 41 -11.46 -10.98 5.62
N ASN A 42 -11.45 -10.00 4.71
CA ASN A 42 -10.41 -8.96 4.61
C ASN A 42 -10.15 -8.22 5.93
N ALA A 43 -11.21 -7.89 6.67
CA ALA A 43 -11.11 -7.18 7.94
C ALA A 43 -10.26 -7.93 9.00
N ALA A 44 -10.35 -9.27 9.03
CA ALA A 44 -9.60 -10.09 9.97
C ALA A 44 -8.17 -10.33 9.48
N THR A 45 -8.00 -10.62 8.19
CA THR A 45 -6.68 -10.90 7.61
C THR A 45 -5.80 -9.66 7.50
N SER A 46 -6.36 -8.49 7.20
CA SER A 46 -5.63 -7.21 7.24
C SER A 46 -5.11 -6.90 8.65
N LYS A 47 -5.89 -7.20 9.69
CA LYS A 47 -5.44 -7.07 11.08
C LYS A 47 -4.28 -8.03 11.38
N ALA A 48 -4.43 -9.30 10.98
CA ALA A 48 -3.39 -10.30 11.18
C ALA A 48 -2.09 -9.97 10.41
N GLN A 49 -2.19 -9.34 9.23
CA GLN A 49 -1.03 -8.90 8.47
C GLN A 49 -0.20 -7.88 9.28
N ILE A 50 -0.87 -6.92 9.92
CA ILE A 50 -0.22 -5.93 10.80
C ILE A 50 0.40 -6.62 12.01
N GLU A 51 -0.30 -7.55 12.65
CA GLU A 51 0.21 -8.30 13.80
C GLU A 51 1.47 -9.10 13.44
N CYS A 52 1.47 -9.85 12.32
CA CYS A 52 2.65 -10.56 11.83
C CYS A 52 3.86 -9.63 11.63
N LEU A 53 3.63 -8.46 11.02
CA LEU A 53 4.70 -7.48 10.75
C LEU A 53 5.20 -6.78 12.02
N LEU A 54 4.40 -6.72 13.09
CA LEU A 54 4.79 -6.14 14.38
C LEU A 54 5.51 -7.12 15.30
N GLU A 55 5.20 -8.41 15.19
CA GLU A 55 5.75 -9.49 16.01
C GLU A 55 7.10 -10.02 15.50
N GLN A 56 7.33 -9.99 14.19
CA GLN A 56 8.59 -10.39 13.58
C GLN A 56 9.79 -9.56 14.05
N ASN A 57 11.00 -10.15 14.00
CA ASN A 57 12.28 -9.48 14.28
C ASN A 57 13.30 -9.56 13.12
N ASP A 58 12.87 -10.01 11.95
CA ASP A 58 13.67 -10.20 10.75
C ASP A 58 14.15 -8.89 10.12
N ALA A 59 13.31 -7.84 10.12
CA ALA A 59 13.65 -6.57 9.48
C ALA A 59 13.00 -5.34 10.14
N PRO A 60 13.68 -4.17 10.12
CA PRO A 60 13.10 -2.91 10.58
C PRO A 60 12.10 -2.32 9.57
N TYR A 61 12.28 -2.59 8.28
CA TYR A 61 11.36 -2.19 7.22
C TYR A 61 10.33 -3.29 7.00
N VAL A 62 9.08 -2.88 6.89
CA VAL A 62 7.93 -3.77 6.68
C VAL A 62 7.13 -3.32 5.47
N TYR A 63 6.42 -4.26 4.85
CA TYR A 63 5.63 -4.02 3.67
C TYR A 63 4.31 -4.78 3.78
N LEU A 64 3.21 -4.06 3.64
CA LEU A 64 1.89 -4.66 3.45
C LEU A 64 1.65 -4.74 1.94
N ALA A 65 1.08 -5.86 1.52
CA ALA A 65 0.80 -6.15 0.12
C ALA A 65 -0.59 -6.78 -0.01
N GLU A 66 -1.34 -6.30 -0.99
CA GLU A 66 -2.49 -7.01 -1.56
C GLU A 66 -1.98 -7.95 -2.68
N ASP A 67 -2.77 -8.99 -2.99
CA ASP A 67 -2.40 -10.05 -3.94
C ASP A 67 -2.70 -9.69 -5.41
N ASP A 68 -3.31 -8.52 -5.65
CA ASP A 68 -3.79 -8.05 -6.94
C ASP A 68 -2.89 -6.96 -7.58
N TYR A 69 -1.64 -6.85 -7.13
CA TYR A 69 -0.66 -5.91 -7.66
C TYR A 69 0.37 -6.56 -8.59
N PHE A 70 0.66 -5.88 -9.69
CA PHE A 70 1.81 -6.17 -10.56
C PHE A 70 2.93 -5.18 -10.30
N TYR A 71 4.14 -5.68 -10.07
CA TYR A 71 5.33 -4.87 -9.75
C TYR A 71 6.29 -4.82 -10.92
N LEU A 72 6.78 -3.63 -11.27
CA LEU A 72 7.81 -3.47 -12.28
C LEU A 72 9.13 -4.11 -11.80
N PRO A 73 9.81 -4.89 -12.67
CA PRO A 73 11.06 -5.53 -12.31
C PRO A 73 12.12 -4.54 -11.80
N LYS A 74 12.84 -4.93 -10.74
CA LYS A 74 14.00 -4.21 -10.18
C LYS A 74 13.71 -2.78 -9.68
N GLN A 75 12.45 -2.38 -9.48
CA GLN A 75 12.13 -1.04 -8.97
C GLN A 75 11.82 -0.99 -7.47
N PHE A 76 11.48 -2.12 -6.83
CA PHE A 76 11.07 -2.15 -5.42
C PHE A 76 12.12 -1.57 -4.46
N GLU A 77 13.42 -1.78 -4.75
CA GLU A 77 14.52 -1.25 -3.93
C GLU A 77 14.55 0.27 -3.82
N GLN A 78 13.98 0.97 -4.81
CA GLN A 78 13.95 2.42 -4.85
C GLN A 78 13.06 2.99 -3.74
N MET A 79 12.03 2.24 -3.30
CA MET A 79 11.21 2.62 -2.15
C MET A 79 12.05 2.65 -0.87
N LEU A 80 12.87 1.62 -0.63
CA LEU A 80 13.72 1.57 0.56
C LEU A 80 14.80 2.64 0.52
N ARG A 81 15.40 2.90 -0.65
CA ARG A 81 16.36 4.01 -0.82
C ARG A 81 15.70 5.35 -0.49
N PHE A 82 14.46 5.57 -0.92
CA PHE A 82 13.71 6.79 -0.59
C PHE A 82 13.39 6.92 0.90
N LEU A 83 12.88 5.85 1.55
CA LEU A 83 12.63 5.86 3.00
C LEU A 83 13.89 6.20 3.81
N ASN A 84 15.05 5.72 3.38
CA ASN A 84 16.32 6.01 4.04
C ASN A 84 16.80 7.45 3.78
N ALA A 85 16.54 8.00 2.59
CA ALA A 85 17.06 9.30 2.16
C ALA A 85 16.20 10.50 2.61
N GLU A 86 14.89 10.31 2.79
CA GLU A 86 13.95 11.38 3.15
C GLU A 86 13.38 11.15 4.57
N PRO A 87 13.90 11.85 5.60
CA PRO A 87 13.45 11.66 6.99
C PRO A 87 11.95 11.95 7.21
N GLU A 88 11.32 12.74 6.34
CA GLU A 88 9.88 13.00 6.41
C GLU A 88 9.03 11.98 5.63
N ALA A 89 9.63 10.92 5.07
CA ALA A 89 8.92 9.83 4.41
C ALA A 89 8.54 8.76 5.45
N HIS A 90 7.33 8.87 6.00
CA HIS A 90 6.86 7.91 7.00
C HIS A 90 6.27 6.63 6.37
N PHE A 91 5.63 6.78 5.21
CA PHE A 91 5.04 5.70 4.43
C PHE A 91 5.35 5.89 2.95
N ILE A 92 5.50 4.79 2.22
CA ILE A 92 5.58 4.79 0.75
C ILE A 92 4.63 3.75 0.18
N SER A 93 3.80 4.12 -0.79
CA SER A 93 3.13 3.14 -1.63
C SER A 93 3.85 3.04 -2.98
N PRO A 94 4.00 1.84 -3.58
CA PRO A 94 4.61 1.70 -4.90
C PRO A 94 3.71 2.24 -6.02
N TYR A 95 2.44 2.51 -5.72
CA TYR A 95 1.38 2.73 -6.69
C TYR A 95 0.99 4.21 -6.79
N ASP A 96 1.05 4.74 -8.00
CA ASP A 96 0.56 6.09 -8.33
C ASP A 96 -0.91 5.96 -8.74
N HIS A 97 -1.81 6.09 -7.77
CA HIS A 97 -3.22 5.82 -7.96
C HIS A 97 -3.88 6.86 -8.90
N PRO A 98 -4.71 6.46 -9.88
CA PRO A 98 -5.45 7.40 -10.75
C PRO A 98 -6.26 8.47 -9.98
N ASP A 99 -6.89 8.09 -8.87
CA ASP A 99 -7.54 8.98 -7.90
C ASP A 99 -6.73 10.22 -7.52
N TYR A 100 -5.39 10.15 -7.52
CA TYR A 100 -4.53 11.29 -7.21
C TYR A 100 -4.64 12.45 -8.20
N TYR A 101 -5.29 12.20 -9.34
CA TYR A 101 -5.49 13.13 -10.44
C TYR A 101 -6.98 13.46 -10.67
N SER A 102 -7.90 12.67 -10.13
CA SER A 102 -9.34 12.81 -10.37
C SER A 102 -10.15 13.20 -9.14
N LEU A 103 -9.71 12.86 -7.92
CA LEU A 103 -10.44 13.16 -6.69
C LEU A 103 -10.03 14.50 -6.08
N GLY A 104 -11.03 15.31 -5.71
CA GLY A 104 -10.82 16.60 -5.02
C GLY A 104 -10.09 16.48 -3.68
N LEU A 105 -9.99 15.27 -3.12
CA LEU A 105 -9.16 14.96 -1.96
C LEU A 105 -7.69 15.33 -2.17
N HIS A 106 -7.19 15.15 -3.39
CA HIS A 106 -5.79 15.37 -3.77
C HIS A 106 -5.56 16.73 -4.42
N ASP A 107 -6.61 17.55 -4.58
CA ASP A 107 -6.54 18.88 -5.18
C ASP A 107 -5.98 19.90 -4.18
N HIS A 108 -4.68 19.79 -3.96
CA HIS A 108 -3.91 20.68 -3.10
C HIS A 108 -2.41 20.62 -3.41
N PRO A 109 -1.66 21.67 -3.00
CA PRO A 109 -0.21 21.65 -3.13
C PRO A 109 0.37 20.46 -2.34
N VAL A 110 1.11 19.61 -3.04
CA VAL A 110 1.85 18.47 -2.47
C VAL A 110 3.35 18.70 -2.65
N ARG A 111 4.14 18.28 -1.67
CA ARG A 111 5.61 18.27 -1.84
C ARG A 111 5.96 17.20 -2.87
N SER A 112 6.85 17.55 -3.79
CA SER A 112 7.48 16.60 -4.69
C SER A 112 8.98 16.80 -4.67
N ILE A 113 9.73 15.71 -4.78
CA ILE A 113 11.20 15.72 -4.80
C ILE A 113 11.72 14.67 -5.78
N VAL A 114 12.94 14.88 -6.27
CA VAL A 114 13.67 13.87 -7.05
C VAL A 114 14.67 13.18 -6.13
N CYS A 115 14.63 11.86 -6.08
CA CYS A 115 15.58 11.04 -5.35
C CYS A 115 15.88 9.78 -6.16
N ASP A 116 17.16 9.46 -6.32
CA ASP A 116 17.66 8.34 -7.15
C ASP A 116 17.04 8.33 -8.56
N LYS A 117 17.06 9.50 -9.22
CA LYS A 117 16.52 9.74 -10.59
C LYS A 117 15.02 9.44 -10.75
N LYS A 118 14.28 9.25 -9.66
CA LYS A 118 12.82 9.06 -9.66
C LYS A 118 12.14 10.24 -8.98
N TYR A 119 10.99 10.66 -9.49
CA TYR A 119 10.16 11.66 -8.84
C TYR A 119 9.31 10.99 -7.77
N TRP A 120 9.18 11.65 -6.64
CA TRP A 120 8.37 11.22 -5.51
C TRP A 120 7.42 12.35 -5.16
N ARG A 121 6.13 12.02 -4.98
CA ARG A 121 5.09 12.97 -4.59
C ARG A 121 4.46 12.56 -3.28
N GLN A 122 4.05 13.53 -2.47
CA GLN A 122 3.16 13.24 -1.36
C GLN A 122 1.77 12.85 -1.87
N SER A 123 1.16 11.86 -1.22
CA SER A 123 -0.19 11.38 -1.51
C SER A 123 -1.03 11.38 -0.24
N SER A 124 -2.34 11.57 -0.38
CA SER A 124 -3.24 11.71 0.77
C SER A 124 -3.83 10.39 1.25
N THR A 125 -3.81 9.36 0.40
CA THR A 125 -4.39 8.03 0.62
C THR A 125 -3.66 7.01 -0.25
N THR A 126 -3.76 5.74 0.12
CA THR A 126 -3.40 4.58 -0.70
C THR A 126 -4.22 3.38 -0.22
N CYS A 127 -4.14 2.24 -0.89
CA CYS A 127 -4.70 0.96 -0.45
C CYS A 127 -3.81 0.33 0.64
N PHE A 128 -4.07 -0.92 1.04
CA PHE A 128 -3.24 -1.66 2.01
C PHE A 128 -1.95 -2.22 1.38
N THR A 129 -1.39 -1.47 0.44
CA THR A 129 -0.17 -1.79 -0.29
C THR A 129 0.85 -0.67 -0.11
N PHE A 130 1.67 -0.78 0.94
CA PHE A 130 2.64 0.25 1.34
C PHE A 130 3.78 -0.29 2.21
N SER A 131 4.91 0.41 2.19
CA SER A 131 6.07 0.19 3.04
C SER A 131 6.20 1.27 4.13
N THR A 132 6.73 0.86 5.28
CA THR A 132 7.10 1.75 6.39
C THR A 132 8.14 1.05 7.28
N THR A 133 8.52 1.69 8.38
CA THR A 133 9.29 1.02 9.44
C THR A 133 8.34 0.35 10.44
N ARG A 134 8.78 -0.77 11.04
CA ARG A 134 8.06 -1.45 12.13
C ARG A 134 7.76 -0.50 13.30
N ALA A 135 8.65 0.46 13.57
CA ALA A 135 8.47 1.46 14.61
C ALA A 135 7.32 2.43 14.31
N ILE A 136 7.21 2.89 13.05
CA ILE A 136 6.09 3.73 12.60
C ILE A 136 4.80 2.89 12.58
N LEU A 137 4.84 1.69 11.99
CA LEU A 137 3.69 0.78 11.96
C LEU A 137 3.12 0.56 13.35
N ARG A 138 3.97 0.36 14.37
CA ARG A 138 3.56 0.17 15.78
C ARG A 138 2.79 1.37 16.32
N LYS A 139 3.23 2.59 15.99
CA LYS A 139 2.57 3.84 16.43
C LYS A 139 1.24 4.05 15.72
N THR A 140 1.11 3.59 14.48
CA THR A 140 -0.08 3.80 13.65
C THR A 140 -1.04 2.61 13.64
N ALA A 141 -0.63 1.44 14.12
CA ALA A 141 -1.43 0.21 14.14
C ALA A 141 -2.82 0.38 14.75
N PRO A 142 -3.03 1.15 15.85
CA PRO A 142 -4.36 1.39 16.38
C PRO A 142 -5.33 1.98 15.34
N MET A 143 -4.85 2.85 14.44
CA MET A 143 -5.68 3.38 13.36
C MET A 143 -5.99 2.31 12.32
N PHE A 144 -5.01 1.49 11.93
CA PHE A 144 -5.25 0.43 10.95
C PHE A 144 -6.19 -0.67 11.48
N TYR A 145 -6.18 -0.97 12.78
CA TYR A 145 -7.13 -1.90 13.42
C TYR A 145 -8.59 -1.46 13.33
N THR A 146 -8.85 -0.18 13.04
CA THR A 146 -10.22 0.30 12.82
C THR A 146 -10.84 -0.28 11.54
N LEU A 147 -10.05 -0.83 10.62
CA LEU A 147 -10.58 -1.56 9.46
C LEU A 147 -11.48 -2.73 9.91
N SER A 148 -11.10 -3.45 10.98
CA SER A 148 -11.92 -4.51 11.57
C SER A 148 -13.21 -4.00 12.21
N GLN A 149 -13.32 -2.69 12.43
CA GLN A 149 -14.52 -1.99 12.92
C GLN A 149 -15.32 -1.35 11.78
N ARG A 150 -15.12 -1.82 10.55
CA ARG A 150 -15.74 -1.31 9.32
C ARG A 150 -15.29 0.11 8.97
N ASN A 151 -14.08 0.53 9.35
CA ASN A 151 -13.50 1.75 8.78
C ASN A 151 -13.11 1.55 7.31
N TYR A 152 -12.74 2.62 6.60
CA TYR A 152 -12.27 2.58 5.21
C TYR A 152 -10.81 3.04 5.14
N ASP A 153 -10.08 2.55 4.13
CA ASP A 153 -8.67 2.87 3.93
C ASP A 153 -8.45 4.37 3.78
N ASN A 154 -9.23 5.03 2.92
CA ASN A 154 -9.17 6.48 2.75
C ASN A 154 -9.42 7.24 4.06
N SER A 155 -10.34 6.77 4.91
CA SER A 155 -10.63 7.36 6.23
C SER A 155 -9.46 7.20 7.20
N ILE A 156 -8.82 6.03 7.21
CA ILE A 156 -7.61 5.77 8.00
C ILE A 156 -6.49 6.73 7.57
N TRP A 157 -6.22 6.81 6.27
CA TRP A 157 -5.19 7.70 5.72
C TRP A 157 -5.49 9.18 5.92
N MET A 158 -6.75 9.61 5.77
CA MET A 158 -7.17 10.97 6.11
C MET A 158 -6.86 11.32 7.57
N SER A 159 -7.07 10.37 8.49
CA SER A 159 -6.76 10.54 9.91
C SER A 159 -5.26 10.64 10.16
N LEU A 160 -4.46 9.76 9.54
CA LEU A 160 -3.00 9.73 9.68
C LEU A 160 -2.33 10.97 9.06
N ASN A 161 -2.75 11.37 7.86
CA ASN A 161 -2.20 12.52 7.12
C ASN A 161 -2.78 13.86 7.61
N LYS A 162 -3.98 13.88 8.20
CA LYS A 162 -4.73 15.06 8.71
C LYS A 162 -5.07 16.16 7.69
N TYR A 163 -4.36 16.21 6.58
CA TYR A 163 -4.33 17.37 5.68
C TYR A 163 -5.69 17.75 5.09
N PRO A 164 -6.46 16.86 4.46
CA PRO A 164 -7.74 17.22 3.87
C PRO A 164 -8.80 17.60 4.91
N LEU A 165 -8.69 17.09 6.14
CA LEU A 165 -9.69 17.30 7.20
C LEU A 165 -9.55 18.66 7.89
N LEU A 166 -8.36 19.26 7.84
CA LEU A 166 -8.07 20.54 8.52
C LEU A 166 -8.12 21.74 7.57
N LYS A 167 -8.30 21.54 6.27
CA LYS A 167 -8.38 22.62 5.27
C LYS A 167 -9.82 22.74 4.74
N PRO A 168 -10.58 23.78 5.11
CA PRO A 168 -12.00 23.89 4.77
C PRO A 168 -12.33 23.75 3.28
N SER A 169 -11.52 24.33 2.39
CA SER A 169 -11.73 24.24 0.94
C SER A 169 -11.61 22.81 0.40
N ILE A 170 -10.62 22.05 0.91
CA ILE A 170 -10.40 20.65 0.52
C ILE A 170 -11.46 19.77 1.15
N LEU A 171 -11.82 20.02 2.42
CA LEU A 171 -12.88 19.31 3.11
C LEU A 171 -14.22 19.47 2.37
N PHE A 172 -14.55 20.68 1.94
CA PHE A 172 -15.75 20.95 1.15
C PHE A 172 -15.76 20.17 -0.17
N ARG A 173 -14.65 20.20 -0.93
CA ARG A 173 -14.52 19.40 -2.17
C ARG A 173 -14.58 17.89 -1.91
N THR A 174 -14.02 17.43 -0.80
CA THR A 174 -14.06 16.02 -0.40
C THR A 174 -15.48 15.59 -0.02
N LEU A 175 -16.27 16.47 0.57
CA LEU A 175 -17.66 16.21 0.99
C LEU A 175 -18.66 16.29 -0.17
N PHE A 176 -18.47 17.21 -1.12
CA PHE A 176 -19.51 17.58 -2.11
C PHE A 176 -19.03 17.60 -3.57
N GLY A 177 -17.76 17.33 -3.84
CA GLY A 177 -17.22 17.30 -5.20
C GLY A 177 -17.49 15.99 -5.96
N PRO A 178 -17.07 15.90 -7.23
CA PRO A 178 -17.08 14.64 -7.98
C PRO A 178 -16.32 13.55 -7.22
N GLY A 179 -16.91 12.36 -7.08
CA GLY A 179 -16.34 11.28 -6.27
C GLY A 179 -16.39 11.53 -4.75
N HIS A 180 -17.31 12.39 -4.27
CA HIS A 180 -17.47 12.76 -2.86
C HIS A 180 -17.28 11.59 -1.87
N LEU A 181 -16.39 11.80 -0.90
CA LEU A 181 -15.95 10.85 0.12
C LEU A 181 -16.55 11.17 1.50
N TRP A 182 -17.78 11.67 1.56
CA TRP A 182 -18.41 12.08 2.82
C TRP A 182 -18.46 10.96 3.87
N LYS A 183 -18.73 9.72 3.44
CA LYS A 183 -18.70 8.55 4.34
C LYS A 183 -17.31 8.36 4.95
N SER A 184 -16.27 8.55 4.15
CA SER A 184 -14.88 8.45 4.59
C SER A 184 -14.51 9.57 5.56
N VAL A 185 -14.97 10.80 5.31
CA VAL A 185 -14.78 11.92 6.23
C VAL A 185 -15.45 11.65 7.58
N ILE A 186 -16.73 11.22 7.58
CA ILE A 186 -17.44 10.88 8.82
C ILE A 186 -16.71 9.78 9.57
N LYS A 187 -16.29 8.71 8.89
CA LYS A 187 -15.56 7.62 9.52
C LYS A 187 -14.18 8.05 10.03
N ALA A 188 -13.51 8.98 9.35
CA ALA A 188 -12.21 9.49 9.80
C ALA A 188 -12.36 10.22 11.13
N TRP A 189 -13.40 11.02 11.30
CA TRP A 189 -13.70 11.65 12.58
C TRP A 189 -14.19 10.64 13.62
N LEU A 190 -15.12 9.74 13.26
CA LEU A 190 -15.68 8.75 14.19
C LEU A 190 -14.59 7.88 14.83
N PHE A 191 -13.68 7.33 14.03
CA PHE A 191 -12.64 6.42 14.50
C PHE A 191 -11.32 7.12 14.84
N GLY A 192 -11.04 8.25 14.20
CA GLY A 192 -9.72 8.88 14.20
C GLY A 192 -9.64 10.25 14.88
N TRP A 193 -10.69 10.78 15.52
CA TRP A 193 -10.68 12.14 16.08
C TRP A 193 -9.47 12.44 16.98
N ARG A 194 -9.03 11.49 17.83
CA ARG A 194 -7.85 11.67 18.69
C ARG A 194 -6.58 11.82 17.86
N GLN A 195 -6.43 10.97 16.83
CA GLN A 195 -5.33 11.04 15.89
C GLN A 195 -5.38 12.35 15.10
N ILE A 196 -6.55 12.79 14.63
CA ILE A 196 -6.74 14.05 13.88
C ILE A 196 -6.37 15.26 14.74
N CYS A 197 -6.90 15.36 15.96
CA CYS A 197 -6.69 16.53 16.82
C CYS A 197 -5.30 16.55 17.48
N PHE A 198 -4.80 15.39 17.96
CA PHE A 198 -3.64 15.34 18.86
C PHE A 198 -2.49 14.45 18.36
N GLY A 199 -2.73 13.58 17.38
CA GLY A 199 -1.71 12.65 16.89
C GLY A 199 -0.58 13.31 16.09
N THR A 200 0.47 12.54 15.79
CA THR A 200 1.50 12.96 14.83
C THR A 200 0.91 12.96 13.41
N ARG A 201 1.25 13.95 12.58
CA ARG A 201 0.96 13.89 11.14
C ARG A 201 1.96 12.94 10.49
N TRP A 202 1.45 11.84 9.92
CA TRP A 202 2.23 10.93 9.11
C TRP A 202 2.18 11.37 7.65
N LYS A 203 3.22 11.09 6.88
CA LYS A 203 3.34 11.53 5.47
C LYS A 203 3.52 10.30 4.59
N LEU A 204 2.62 10.17 3.62
CA LEU A 204 2.66 9.13 2.59
C LEU A 204 3.26 9.70 1.31
N TRP A 205 4.13 8.92 0.68
CA TRP A 205 4.77 9.24 -0.59
C TRP A 205 4.50 8.16 -1.63
N THR A 206 4.51 8.55 -2.90
CA THR A 206 4.36 7.64 -4.04
C THR A 206 5.33 8.01 -5.17
N PRO A 207 5.81 7.02 -5.92
CA PRO A 207 6.71 7.23 -7.05
C PRO A 207 5.95 7.68 -8.31
N VAL A 208 6.56 8.59 -9.06
CA VAL A 208 6.11 9.00 -10.39
C VAL A 208 7.31 8.92 -11.37
N PRO A 209 7.25 8.14 -12.46
CA PRO A 209 6.21 7.13 -12.74
C PRO A 209 6.23 6.02 -11.69
N THR A 210 5.13 5.28 -11.64
CA THR A 210 4.87 4.29 -10.60
C THR A 210 5.90 3.14 -10.55
N ILE A 211 5.86 2.35 -9.47
CA ILE A 211 6.61 1.10 -9.31
C ILE A 211 5.70 -0.12 -9.49
N ALA A 212 4.40 0.01 -9.20
CA ALA A 212 3.43 -1.07 -9.31
C ALA A 212 2.07 -0.55 -9.78
N THR A 213 1.21 -1.46 -10.22
CA THR A 213 -0.18 -1.16 -10.62
C THR A 213 -1.12 -2.23 -10.08
N HIS A 214 -2.40 -1.89 -9.89
CA HIS A 214 -3.42 -2.93 -9.76
C HIS A 214 -3.54 -3.70 -11.07
N MET A 215 -3.87 -4.98 -10.95
CA MET A 215 -4.17 -5.87 -12.08
C MET A 215 -5.63 -5.74 -12.57
N GLU A 216 -6.45 -4.91 -11.91
CA GLU A 216 -7.79 -4.54 -12.38
C GLU A 216 -7.73 -3.43 -13.45
N LYS A 217 -8.53 -3.56 -14.52
CA LYS A 217 -8.52 -2.62 -15.66
C LYS A 217 -8.78 -1.16 -15.27
N SER A 218 -9.60 -0.91 -14.25
CA SER A 218 -9.92 0.43 -13.75
C SER A 218 -8.83 1.03 -12.85
N GLY A 219 -7.90 0.20 -12.36
CA GLY A 219 -6.85 0.59 -11.42
C GLY A 219 -5.45 0.66 -12.05
N LEU A 220 -5.35 0.85 -13.37
CA LEU A 220 -4.05 0.99 -14.02
C LEU A 220 -3.41 2.32 -13.66
N ALA A 221 -2.18 2.27 -13.12
CA ALA A 221 -1.41 3.47 -12.81
C ALA A 221 -1.12 4.29 -14.09
N PRO A 222 -1.15 5.62 -14.06
CA PRO A 222 -0.87 6.43 -15.23
C PRO A 222 0.63 6.47 -15.56
N GLY A 223 0.95 6.91 -16.79
CA GLY A 223 2.33 7.15 -17.23
C GLY A 223 3.13 5.91 -17.62
N VAL A 224 2.52 4.72 -17.64
CA VAL A 224 3.13 3.47 -18.10
C VAL A 224 2.18 2.76 -19.07
N ASP A 225 2.71 2.27 -20.19
CA ASP A 225 1.94 1.45 -21.14
C ASP A 225 1.89 -0.01 -20.65
N TRP A 226 0.88 -0.31 -19.83
CA TRP A 226 0.74 -1.61 -19.15
C TRP A 226 0.43 -2.80 -20.06
N PRO A 227 -0.47 -2.72 -21.06
CA PRO A 227 -0.84 -3.85 -21.89
C PRO A 227 0.34 -4.65 -22.48
N PRO A 228 1.38 -4.03 -23.09
CA PRO A 228 2.53 -4.80 -23.59
C PRO A 228 3.35 -5.43 -22.46
N ILE A 229 3.56 -4.71 -21.35
CA ILE A 229 4.36 -5.21 -20.21
C ILE A 229 3.69 -6.42 -19.56
N LEU A 230 2.38 -6.35 -19.32
CA LEU A 230 1.62 -7.46 -18.75
C LEU A 230 1.59 -8.66 -19.70
N LYS A 231 1.45 -8.43 -21.01
CA LYS A 231 1.48 -9.49 -22.02
C LYS A 231 2.82 -10.21 -22.03
N GLU A 232 3.93 -9.48 -21.95
CA GLU A 232 5.28 -10.04 -21.87
C GLU A 232 5.47 -10.85 -20.58
N ALA A 233 5.04 -10.31 -19.43
CA ALA A 233 5.12 -11.01 -18.15
C ALA A 233 4.30 -12.32 -18.14
N ILE A 234 3.09 -12.31 -18.70
CA ILE A 234 2.24 -13.50 -18.84
C ILE A 234 2.91 -14.54 -19.76
N ALA A 235 3.53 -14.10 -20.86
CA ALA A 235 4.25 -15.01 -21.75
C ALA A 235 5.42 -15.67 -21.02
N HIS A 236 6.19 -14.90 -20.25
CA HIS A 236 7.32 -15.40 -19.46
C HIS A 236 6.90 -16.43 -18.40
N VAL A 237 5.80 -16.16 -17.67
CA VAL A 237 5.24 -17.09 -16.66
C VAL A 237 4.72 -18.38 -17.30
N ASN A 238 4.18 -18.28 -18.52
CA ASN A 238 3.65 -19.42 -19.25
C ASN A 238 4.70 -20.26 -19.98
N ASP A 239 5.93 -19.76 -20.12
CA ASP A 239 7.03 -20.48 -20.75
C ASP A 239 7.27 -21.83 -20.04
N PRO A 240 7.14 -22.97 -20.76
CA PRO A 240 7.38 -24.30 -20.21
C PRO A 240 8.77 -24.50 -19.62
N LEU A 241 9.79 -23.77 -20.10
CA LEU A 241 11.16 -23.85 -19.57
C LEU A 241 11.25 -23.23 -18.16
N ASN A 242 10.41 -22.25 -17.85
CA ASN A 242 10.28 -21.65 -16.51
C ASN A 242 9.36 -22.43 -15.57
N ARG A 243 8.76 -23.55 -16.04
CA ARG A 243 7.89 -24.45 -15.23
C ARG A 243 8.65 -25.58 -14.53
N LYS A 244 9.95 -25.75 -14.79
CA LYS A 244 10.77 -26.85 -14.26
C LYS A 244 11.89 -26.41 -13.28
N GLY A 245 11.82 -25.18 -12.75
CA GLY A 245 12.68 -24.70 -11.66
C GLY A 245 11.99 -24.83 -10.32
#